data_AF-A0A7C1URZ0-F1
#
_entry.id   AF-A0A7C1URZ0-F1
#
_cell.length_a   1.000
_cell.length_b   1.000
_cell.length_c   1.000
_cell.angle_alpha   90.00
_cell.angle_beta   90.00
_cell.angle_gamma   90.00
#
_symmetry.space_group_name_H-M   'P 1'
#
loop_
_entity.id
_entity.type
_entity.pdbx_description
1 polymer ?
#
loop_
_entity_poly.entity_id
_entity_poly.type
_entity_poly.pdbx_seq_one_letter_code
_entity_poly.pdbx_strand_id
1 'polypeptide(L)' 'LEYNKAGDEVWVSLWDKDGELVIIDDKTRKIKKRIKGLVAPTGKFNVYNTMHDIY' A
#
# COMPACT_ATOMS: atom_id res chain seq x y z
N LEU A 1 1.82 -6.04 -3.11
CA LEU A 1 2.20 -5.20 -1.95
C LEU A 1 3.14 -4.13 -2.50
N GLU A 2 3.20 -2.96 -1.89
CA GLU A 2 4.07 -1.87 -2.36
C GLU A 2 4.64 -1.13 -1.15
N TYR A 3 5.93 -0.82 -1.13
CA TYR A 3 6.54 -0.05 -0.05
C TYR A 3 6.37 1.46 -0.26
N ASN A 4 6.36 2.23 0.82
CA ASN A 4 6.60 3.66 0.72
C ASN A 4 8.10 3.95 0.47
N LYS A 5 8.44 5.23 0.26
CA LYS A 5 9.83 5.65 0.01
C LYS A 5 10.77 5.37 1.20
N ALA A 6 10.25 5.43 2.43
CA ALA A 6 11.05 5.23 3.64
C ALA A 6 11.30 3.75 3.96
N GLY A 7 10.58 2.83 3.31
CA GLY A 7 10.66 1.40 3.57
C GLY A 7 10.05 0.97 4.90
N ASP A 8 9.26 1.83 5.56
CA ASP A 8 8.66 1.55 6.88
C ASP A 8 7.16 1.26 6.82
N GLU A 9 6.54 1.43 5.64
CA GLU A 9 5.14 1.10 5.39
C GLU A 9 4.99 0.15 4.20
N VAL A 10 4.11 -0.84 4.37
CA VAL A 10 3.67 -1.74 3.31
C VAL A 10 2.20 -1.47 2.98
N TRP A 11 1.91 -1.27 1.70
CA TRP A 11 0.59 -0.93 1.19
C TRP A 11 -0.07 -2.12 0.50
N VAL A 12 -1.28 -2.47 0.95
CA VAL A 12 -2.05 -3.63 0.48
C VAL A 12 -3.41 -3.18 -0.04
N SER A 13 -3.71 -3.51 -1.30
CA SER A 13 -5.05 -3.27 -1.84
C SER A 13 -5.93 -4.45 -1.46
N LEU A 14 -7.06 -4.18 -0.81
CA LEU A 14 -8.17 -5.12 -0.71
C LEU A 14 -9.09 -4.88 -1.89
N TRP A 15 -9.01 -5.78 -2.88
CA TRP A 15 -9.77 -5.67 -4.10
C TRP A 15 -11.22 -6.11 -3.87
N ASP A 16 -12.13 -5.14 -3.98
CA ASP A 16 -13.58 -5.31 -3.89
C ASP A 16 -14.26 -4.11 -4.59
N LYS A 17 -15.56 -4.21 -4.90
CA LYS A 17 -16.38 -3.10 -5.38
C LYS A 17 -16.43 -1.93 -4.39
N ASP A 18 -16.42 -2.23 -3.08
CA ASP A 18 -16.20 -1.28 -1.99
C ASP A 18 -14.88 -1.59 -1.26
N GLY A 19 -13.80 -1.64 -2.03
CA GLY A 19 -12.47 -2.00 -1.55
C GLY A 19 -11.79 -0.90 -0.74
N GLU A 20 -10.57 -1.21 -0.30
CA GLU A 20 -9.77 -0.30 0.50
C GLU A 20 -8.26 -0.51 0.30
N LEU A 21 -7.48 0.50 0.68
CA LEU A 21 -6.04 0.41 0.81
C LEU A 21 -5.66 0.35 2.29
N VAL A 22 -4.99 -0.72 2.68
CA VAL A 22 -4.48 -0.92 4.04
C VAL A 22 -3.00 -0.59 4.06
N ILE A 23 -2.61 0.31 4.98
CA ILE A 23 -1.23 0.66 5.27
C ILE A 23 -0.82 -0.07 6.54
N ILE A 24 0.23 -0.87 6.44
CA ILE A 24 0.78 -1.71 7.50
C ILE A 24 2.15 -1.13 7.89
N ASP A 25 2.40 -1.01 9.19
CA ASP A 25 3.72 -0.72 9.73
C ASP A 25 4.62 -1.97 9.58
N ASP A 26 5.72 -1.85 8.84
CA ASP A 26 6.55 -3.00 8.46
C ASP A 26 7.17 -3.70 9.69
N LYS A 27 7.65 -2.90 10.65
CA LYS A 27 8.36 -3.39 11.84
C LYS A 27 7.44 -4.17 12.78
N THR A 28 6.25 -3.62 13.04
CA THR A 28 5.31 -4.18 14.02
C THR A 28 4.27 -5.10 13.40
N ARG A 29 4.11 -5.08 12.07
CA ARG A 29 3.09 -5.80 11.30
C ARG A 29 1.66 -5.42 11.73
N LYS A 30 1.48 -4.23 12.29
CA LYS A 30 0.18 -3.70 12.72
C LYS A 30 -0.39 -2.76 11.65
N ILE A 31 -1.71 -2.70 11.61
CA ILE A 31 -2.42 -1.77 10.72
C ILE A 31 -2.21 -0.35 11.23
N LYS A 32 -1.58 0.47 10.38
CA LYS A 32 -1.33 1.89 10.66
C LYS A 32 -2.50 2.75 10.18
N LYS A 33 -3.07 2.45 9.01
CA LYS A 33 -4.18 3.21 8.43
C LYS A 33 -4.99 2.36 7.44
N ARG A 34 -6.27 2.72 7.28
CA ARG A 34 -7.13 2.22 6.19
C ARG A 34 -7.66 3.41 5.39
N ILE A 35 -7.71 3.25 4.07
CA ILE A 35 -8.30 4.21 3.13
C ILE A 35 -9.43 3.49 2.40
N LYS A 36 -10.66 3.82 2.76
CA LYS A 36 -11.89 3.13 2.32
C LYS A 36 -12.55 3.81 1.12
N GLY A 37 -13.51 3.13 0.50
CA GLY A 37 -14.31 3.67 -0.59
C GLY A 37 -13.59 3.64 -1.93
N LEU A 38 -12.66 2.70 -2.12
CA LEU A 38 -11.94 2.53 -3.38
C LEU A 38 -12.65 1.46 -4.20
N VAL A 39 -13.08 1.80 -5.41
CA VAL A 39 -13.68 0.82 -6.32
C VAL A 39 -12.57 -0.01 -6.96
N ALA A 40 -12.56 -1.31 -6.70
CA ALA A 40 -11.65 -2.30 -7.27
C ALA A 40 -10.15 -1.89 -7.28
N PRO A 41 -9.56 -1.51 -6.12
CA PRO A 41 -8.17 -1.10 -6.08
C PRO A 41 -7.23 -2.28 -6.38
N THR A 42 -6.27 -2.08 -7.28
CA THR A 42 -5.31 -3.12 -7.71
C THR A 42 -3.87 -2.62 -7.56
N GLY A 43 -3.29 -2.14 -8.65
CA GLY A 43 -1.91 -1.66 -8.74
C GLY A 43 -1.67 -0.40 -7.91
N LYS A 44 -0.47 -0.33 -7.33
CA LYS A 44 0.03 0.82 -6.58
C LYS A 44 1.52 0.92 -6.87
N PHE A 45 1.97 2.11 -7.23
CA PHE A 45 3.33 2.35 -7.66
C PHE A 45 3.85 3.52 -6.86
N ASN A 46 4.76 3.27 -5.94
CA ASN A 46 5.45 4.35 -5.26
C ASN A 46 6.39 5.02 -6.27
N VAL A 47 6.25 6.34 -6.45
CA VAL A 47 6.98 7.10 -7.48
C VAL A 47 8.49 6.89 -7.36
N TYR A 48 9.05 6.99 -6.15
CA TYR A 48 10.49 6.84 -5.94
C TYR A 48 10.93 5.40 -6.22
N ASN A 49 10.21 4.42 -5.66
CA ASN A 49 10.59 3.02 -5.81
C ASN A 49 10.48 2.56 -7.27
N THR A 50 9.43 2.96 -7.97
CA THR A 50 9.22 2.63 -9.38
C THR A 50 10.22 3.32 -10.30
N MET A 51 10.58 4.59 -10.03
CA MET A 51 11.56 5.32 -10.83
C MET A 51 12.99 4.78 -10.68
N HIS A 52 13.30 4.15 -9.55
CA HIS A 52 14.62 3.63 -9.22
C HIS A 52 14.70 2.08 -9.22
N ASP A 53 13.67 1.39 -9.70
CA ASP A 53 13.58 -0.07 -9.73
C ASP A 53 13.84 -0.74 -8.36
N ILE A 54 13.26 -0.19 -7.30
CA ILE A 54 13.36 -0.70 -5.92
C ILE A 54 12.10 -1.55 -5.62
N TYR A 55 12.28 -2.84 -5.30
CA TYR A 55 11.20 -3.80 -5.08
C TYR A 55 11.45 -4.72 -3.86
#